data_AF-A0A428UKM5-F1
#
_entry.id   AF-A0A428UKM5-F1
#
_cell.length_a   1.000
_cell.length_b   1.000
_cell.length_c   1.000
_cell.angle_alpha   90.00
_cell.angle_beta   90.00
_cell.angle_gamma   90.00
#
_symmetry.space_group_name_H-M   'P 1'
#
loop_
_entity.id
_entity.type
_entity.pdbx_description
1 polymer ?
#
loop_
_entity_poly.entity_id
_entity_poly.type
_entity_poly.pdbx_seq_one_letter_code
_entity_poly.pdbx_strand_id
1 'polypeptide(L)'
;MRFWGSIDAILRQISWAYASSPGKAYMIRNFDAVSSLSDKATTLGPREETWTGCPSCRSERVYGSAAEALQHLHSYHSQRVTCGSEDVWPFDDPSFVWVYSTTHGGQDRTSVERIEDAVNKFSHDLLSLHSTVEELHLLAARAFKTDKMEKTPPHSQKLRALFGEFASLYILKGSHLSLLNRLSLPATGKDASGEIERISRQITETESGESRRLDLAKNLSEGIKSDIIVLTNTTATAGGLGAEAVGAEFLVLALMLNLQSRPLKIPKNVKKGKVTRSDGEMEVVETYQNYVAKLHIQANRRPQKRLFLDINAVQEEIDALLVMGNCQWVVVNNFMRLIWPWSFHVPEPTRMDLHLIEDRYARSHMNKRATVDSDLLTLREKTTALKENVKQTVEVLEENHGKAIRVFTIVTLFFLPLSFVSSFMGMNTMDIRDMDHNQTIYWTVAVPVTVGTMALALIYAYRGQEISDWIVSRTK
;
A
#
# COMPACT_ATOMS: atom_id res chain seq x y z
N MET A 1 6.85 10.26 -0.21
CA MET A 1 5.67 11.12 -0.49
C MET A 1 4.90 11.60 0.75
N ARG A 2 5.27 11.30 2.01
CA ARG A 2 4.46 11.72 3.18
C ARG A 2 4.72 13.16 3.65
N PHE A 3 5.96 13.65 3.59
CA PHE A 3 6.32 14.99 4.06
C PHE A 3 5.72 16.13 3.21
N TRP A 4 5.89 16.07 1.89
CA TRP A 4 5.28 17.04 0.98
C TRP A 4 3.75 17.03 1.05
N GLY A 5 3.14 15.84 1.23
CA GLY A 5 1.71 15.72 1.49
C GLY A 5 1.27 16.38 2.80
N SER A 6 2.08 16.33 3.86
CA SER A 6 1.78 17.05 5.12
C SER A 6 1.93 18.56 5.00
N ILE A 7 2.92 19.06 4.24
CA ILE A 7 3.04 20.50 3.97
C ILE A 7 1.84 20.99 3.15
N ASP A 8 1.50 20.26 2.10
CA ASP A 8 0.33 20.55 1.27
C ASP A 8 -0.96 20.54 2.11
N ALA A 9 -1.12 19.56 3.01
CA ALA A 9 -2.23 19.54 3.95
C ALA A 9 -2.26 20.79 4.84
N ILE A 10 -1.14 21.19 5.45
CA ILE A 10 -1.04 22.41 6.27
C ILE A 10 -1.48 23.64 5.46
N LEU A 11 -0.96 23.81 4.24
CA LEU A 11 -1.29 24.94 3.38
C LEU A 11 -2.77 24.96 2.97
N ARG A 12 -3.36 23.79 2.67
CA ARG A 12 -4.79 23.65 2.37
C ARG A 12 -5.67 24.01 3.56
N GLN A 13 -5.28 23.62 4.79
CA GLN A 13 -6.04 23.98 5.98
C GLN A 13 -5.99 25.49 6.26
N ILE A 14 -4.83 26.12 6.03
CA ILE A 14 -4.70 27.58 6.16
C ILE A 14 -5.57 28.28 5.10
N SER A 15 -5.50 27.85 3.83
CA SER A 15 -6.28 28.48 2.76
C SER A 15 -7.79 28.34 2.99
N TRP A 16 -8.24 27.20 3.55
CA TRP A 16 -9.63 26.99 3.93
C TRP A 16 -10.10 27.94 5.03
N ALA A 17 -9.29 28.14 6.08
CA ALA A 17 -9.61 29.05 7.19
C ALA A 17 -9.94 30.47 6.70
N TYR A 18 -9.20 30.96 5.70
CA TYR A 18 -9.45 32.26 5.09
C TYR A 18 -10.58 32.26 4.04
N ALA A 19 -10.97 31.09 3.52
CA ALA A 19 -12.02 30.97 2.52
C ALA A 19 -13.44 30.83 3.13
N SER A 20 -13.56 30.25 4.32
CA SER A 20 -14.83 29.88 4.94
C SER A 20 -15.66 31.09 5.41
N SER A 21 -16.82 31.28 4.78
CA SER A 21 -17.90 32.16 5.24
C SER A 21 -19.22 31.60 4.67
N PRO A 22 -20.33 31.62 5.43
CA PRO A 22 -21.50 30.75 5.20
C PRO A 22 -22.43 31.12 4.03
N GLY A 23 -21.92 31.67 2.91
CA GLY A 23 -22.78 32.05 1.78
C GLY A 23 -22.06 32.29 0.44
N LYS A 24 -21.09 31.46 0.06
CA LYS A 24 -20.13 31.83 -0.98
C LYS A 24 -20.04 30.89 -2.20
N ALA A 25 -20.01 31.57 -3.34
CA ALA A 25 -19.75 31.12 -4.69
C ALA A 25 -18.29 30.64 -4.90
N TYR A 26 -18.09 29.39 -5.34
CA TYR A 26 -16.78 28.80 -5.66
C TYR A 26 -16.53 28.69 -7.17
N MET A 27 -15.29 28.89 -7.61
CA MET A 27 -14.87 28.69 -9.01
C MET A 27 -13.64 27.79 -9.09
N ILE A 28 -13.47 27.13 -10.24
CA ILE A 28 -12.33 26.25 -10.54
C ILE A 28 -11.25 27.05 -11.27
N ARG A 29 -10.02 27.04 -10.75
CA ARG A 29 -8.84 27.66 -11.36
C ARG A 29 -8.45 26.94 -12.64
N ASN A 30 -7.86 27.68 -13.58
CA ASN A 30 -7.25 27.09 -14.76
C ASN A 30 -6.03 26.23 -14.37
N PHE A 31 -6.18 24.91 -14.51
CA PHE A 31 -5.12 23.94 -14.22
C PHE A 31 -4.28 23.55 -15.45
N ASP A 32 -4.60 24.06 -16.64
CA ASP A 32 -3.80 23.86 -17.87
C ASP A 32 -2.55 24.78 -17.87
N ALA A 33 -2.61 25.93 -17.19
CA ALA A 33 -1.48 26.87 -17.07
C ALA A 33 -0.30 26.32 -16.26
N VAL A 34 -0.53 25.31 -15.40
CA VAL A 34 0.53 24.67 -14.60
C VAL A 34 1.16 23.49 -15.33
N SER A 35 0.41 22.80 -16.21
CA SER A 35 0.97 21.74 -17.06
C SER A 35 2.00 22.25 -18.08
N SER A 36 1.95 23.54 -18.46
CA SER A 36 2.96 24.13 -19.35
C SER A 36 4.32 24.38 -18.70
N LEU A 37 4.44 24.25 -17.37
CA LEU A 37 5.69 24.48 -16.64
C LEU A 37 6.48 23.19 -16.37
N SER A 38 5.87 22.00 -16.52
CA SER A 38 6.56 20.72 -16.35
C SER A 38 5.74 19.57 -16.93
N ASP A 39 6.26 18.93 -17.98
CA ASP A 39 5.72 17.69 -18.56
C ASP A 39 5.64 16.52 -17.55
N LYS A 40 6.24 16.67 -16.36
CA LYS A 40 6.29 15.65 -15.30
C LYS A 40 5.47 16.00 -14.05
N ALA A 41 4.82 17.16 -14.00
CA ALA A 41 3.94 17.55 -12.89
C ALA A 41 2.52 16.99 -13.08
N THR A 42 2.41 15.67 -13.12
CA THR A 42 1.12 14.95 -13.21
C THR A 42 0.52 14.81 -11.81
N THR A 43 0.03 15.91 -11.22
CA THR A 43 -0.71 15.87 -9.94
C THR A 43 -2.19 15.53 -10.12
N LEU A 44 -2.73 15.71 -11.32
CA LEU A 44 -3.96 15.06 -11.76
C LEU A 44 -3.54 13.83 -12.56
N GLY A 45 -4.14 12.67 -12.28
CA GLY A 45 -3.93 11.43 -13.04
C GLY A 45 -4.25 11.57 -14.54
N PRO A 46 -4.31 10.48 -15.32
CA PRO A 46 -4.72 10.55 -16.73
C PRO A 46 -6.06 11.32 -16.82
N ARG A 47 -6.02 12.48 -17.50
CA ARG A 47 -7.14 13.42 -17.60
C ARG A 47 -8.13 12.87 -18.64
N GLU A 48 -9.43 12.85 -18.32
CA GLU A 48 -10.48 12.55 -19.32
C GLU A 48 -10.77 13.77 -20.21
N GLU A 49 -10.78 14.99 -19.64
CA GLU A 49 -10.90 16.26 -20.39
C GLU A 49 -9.94 17.35 -19.86
N THR A 50 -9.41 18.21 -20.75
CA THR A 50 -8.60 19.40 -20.36
C THR A 50 -9.49 20.54 -19.86
N TRP A 51 -8.94 21.52 -19.12
CA TRP A 51 -9.71 22.68 -18.66
C TRP A 51 -10.37 23.41 -19.84
N THR A 52 -9.62 23.53 -20.93
CA THR A 52 -10.06 24.09 -22.22
C THR A 52 -11.15 23.28 -22.93
N GLY A 53 -11.23 21.97 -22.67
CA GLY A 53 -12.22 21.05 -23.24
C GLY A 53 -13.56 21.03 -22.50
N CYS A 54 -13.60 21.42 -21.22
CA CYS A 54 -14.83 21.40 -20.43
C CYS A 54 -15.63 22.71 -20.58
N PRO A 55 -16.90 22.66 -21.02
CA PRO A 55 -17.73 23.85 -21.23
C PRO A 55 -18.06 24.58 -19.92
N SER A 56 -18.16 23.88 -18.79
CA SER A 56 -18.46 24.47 -17.48
C SER A 56 -17.27 25.22 -16.88
N CYS A 57 -16.05 24.68 -17.07
CA CYS A 57 -14.81 25.32 -16.64
C CYS A 57 -14.49 26.54 -17.53
N ARG A 58 -14.71 26.42 -18.84
CA ARG A 58 -14.55 27.52 -19.80
C ARG A 58 -15.52 28.67 -19.56
N SER A 59 -16.73 28.38 -19.09
CA SER A 59 -17.75 29.40 -18.80
C SER A 59 -17.62 30.03 -17.41
N GLU A 60 -16.51 29.77 -16.69
CA GLU A 60 -16.28 30.25 -15.31
C GLU A 60 -17.49 29.98 -14.39
N ARG A 61 -18.02 28.75 -14.44
CA ARG A 61 -19.20 28.39 -13.66
C ARG A 61 -18.94 28.56 -12.16
N VAL A 62 -19.89 29.22 -11.50
CA VAL A 62 -19.92 29.42 -10.05
C VAL A 62 -20.71 28.29 -9.39
N TYR A 63 -20.11 27.65 -8.39
CA TYR A 63 -20.70 26.57 -7.57
C TYR A 63 -21.20 27.11 -6.23
N GLY A 64 -22.27 26.52 -5.69
CA GLY A 64 -22.88 26.93 -4.42
C GLY A 64 -22.10 26.44 -3.19
N SER A 65 -21.31 25.37 -3.35
CA SER A 65 -20.44 24.83 -2.30
C SER A 65 -19.10 24.35 -2.84
N ALA A 66 -18.10 24.26 -1.96
CA ALA A 66 -16.79 23.68 -2.31
C ALA A 66 -16.93 22.20 -2.70
N ALA A 67 -17.85 21.46 -2.08
CA ALA A 67 -18.12 20.06 -2.39
C ALA A 67 -18.62 19.87 -3.82
N GLU A 68 -19.53 20.73 -4.29
CA GLU A 68 -20.05 20.71 -5.67
C GLU A 68 -18.94 21.00 -6.69
N ALA A 69 -18.07 21.98 -6.41
CA ALA A 69 -16.95 22.30 -7.29
C ALA A 69 -15.94 21.14 -7.39
N LEU A 70 -15.65 20.47 -6.28
CA LEU A 70 -14.77 19.30 -6.24
C LEU A 70 -15.39 18.09 -6.92
N GLN A 71 -16.69 17.85 -6.74
CA GLN A 71 -17.39 16.78 -7.42
C GLN A 71 -17.32 16.94 -8.95
N HIS A 72 -17.45 18.17 -9.46
CA HIS A 72 -17.23 18.45 -10.88
C HIS A 72 -15.80 18.13 -11.32
N LEU A 73 -14.80 18.53 -10.53
CA LEU A 73 -13.39 18.27 -10.85
C LEU A 73 -13.08 16.76 -10.84
N HIS A 74 -13.61 16.00 -9.90
CA HIS A 74 -13.42 14.56 -9.86
C HIS A 74 -14.10 13.83 -11.01
N SER A 75 -15.34 14.21 -11.33
CA SER A 75 -16.14 13.53 -12.35
C SER A 75 -15.68 13.80 -13.78
N TYR A 76 -15.20 15.00 -14.10
CA TYR A 76 -14.84 15.38 -15.47
C TYR A 76 -13.33 15.45 -15.72
N HIS A 77 -12.50 15.61 -14.68
CA HIS A 77 -11.08 15.91 -14.86
C HIS A 77 -10.10 14.94 -14.16
N SER A 78 -10.57 14.03 -13.31
CA SER A 78 -9.67 13.08 -12.61
C SER A 78 -10.17 11.63 -12.62
N GLN A 79 -9.46 10.74 -13.31
CA GLN A 79 -9.87 9.33 -13.44
C GLN A 79 -9.54 8.44 -12.20
N ARG A 80 -8.92 9.00 -11.15
CA ARG A 80 -8.31 8.18 -10.07
C ARG A 80 -8.66 8.53 -8.63
N VAL A 81 -9.66 9.37 -8.39
CA VAL A 81 -10.20 9.53 -7.03
C VAL A 81 -11.55 8.82 -6.98
N THR A 82 -11.52 7.49 -6.90
CA THR A 82 -12.60 6.79 -6.19
C THR A 82 -12.48 7.21 -4.73
N CYS A 83 -13.09 8.35 -4.37
CA CYS A 83 -13.41 8.66 -2.99
C CYS A 83 -14.43 7.61 -2.54
N GLY A 84 -13.94 6.45 -2.09
CA GLY A 84 -14.74 5.35 -1.59
C GLY A 84 -15.35 5.62 -0.21
N SER A 85 -15.60 6.87 0.15
CA SER A 85 -16.37 7.20 1.35
C SER A 85 -17.14 8.48 1.09
N GLU A 86 -18.44 8.44 1.34
CA GLU A 86 -19.36 9.58 1.38
C GLU A 86 -18.93 10.66 2.41
N ASP A 87 -17.82 10.45 3.14
CA ASP A 87 -17.34 11.26 4.27
C ASP A 87 -16.04 12.07 4.00
N VAL A 88 -15.54 12.16 2.75
CA VAL A 88 -14.34 12.97 2.48
C VAL A 88 -14.71 14.44 2.44
N TRP A 89 -14.28 15.17 3.47
CA TRP A 89 -14.52 16.60 3.57
C TRP A 89 -13.77 17.39 2.48
N PRO A 90 -14.36 18.46 1.92
CA PRO A 90 -13.79 19.24 0.83
C PRO A 90 -12.34 19.72 1.04
N PHE A 91 -11.94 20.00 2.28
CA PHE A 91 -10.61 20.50 2.62
C PHE A 91 -9.55 19.40 2.79
N ASP A 92 -9.96 18.14 2.98
CA ASP A 92 -9.03 17.00 3.06
C ASP A 92 -8.66 16.47 1.66
N ASP A 93 -9.43 16.85 0.63
CA ASP A 93 -9.17 16.53 -0.77
C ASP A 93 -7.97 17.34 -1.34
N PRO A 94 -6.94 16.67 -1.89
CA PRO A 94 -5.81 17.33 -2.54
C PRO A 94 -6.22 18.27 -3.69
N SER A 95 -7.36 18.01 -4.31
CA SER A 95 -7.88 18.75 -5.46
C SER A 95 -8.43 20.13 -5.08
N PHE A 96 -8.59 20.41 -3.79
CA PHE A 96 -9.06 21.71 -3.28
C PHE A 96 -8.16 22.88 -3.70
N VAL A 97 -6.87 22.64 -3.97
CA VAL A 97 -5.93 23.66 -4.48
C VAL A 97 -6.44 24.34 -5.76
N TRP A 98 -7.24 23.63 -6.55
CA TRP A 98 -7.82 24.13 -7.80
C TRP A 98 -9.14 24.88 -7.61
N VAL A 99 -9.67 24.95 -6.40
CA VAL A 99 -10.93 25.63 -6.09
C VAL A 99 -10.63 26.92 -5.33
N TYR A 100 -11.31 28.01 -5.67
CA TYR A 100 -11.20 29.27 -4.93
C TYR A 100 -12.56 29.92 -4.73
N SER A 101 -12.69 30.66 -3.63
CA SER A 101 -13.88 31.44 -3.33
C SER A 101 -13.81 32.79 -4.05
N THR A 102 -14.94 33.20 -4.64
CA THR A 102 -15.06 34.44 -5.44
C THR A 102 -15.50 35.65 -4.62
N THR A 103 -15.94 35.41 -3.39
CA THR A 103 -16.54 36.43 -2.52
C THR A 103 -15.64 36.63 -1.31
N HIS A 104 -15.15 37.86 -1.12
CA HIS A 104 -14.45 38.28 0.10
C HIS A 104 -15.47 38.67 1.18
N GLY A 105 -16.24 37.70 1.66
CA GLY A 105 -17.23 37.85 2.75
C GLY A 105 -16.67 37.52 4.14
N GLY A 106 -17.29 38.12 5.17
CA GLY A 106 -16.85 38.19 6.57
C GLY A 106 -16.37 36.88 7.19
N GLN A 107 -15.21 37.00 7.83
CA GLN A 107 -14.42 35.96 8.48
C GLN A 107 -15.05 35.56 9.82
N ASP A 108 -15.16 34.26 10.09
CA ASP A 108 -15.30 33.81 11.48
C ASP A 108 -13.94 34.01 12.18
N ARG A 109 -13.79 35.21 12.78
CA ARG A 109 -12.53 35.67 13.37
C ARG A 109 -11.99 34.65 14.39
N THR A 110 -12.89 33.99 15.12
CA THR A 110 -12.51 33.04 16.20
C THR A 110 -11.85 31.78 15.67
N SER A 111 -12.34 31.25 14.54
CA SER A 111 -11.77 30.06 13.91
C SER A 111 -10.44 30.35 13.22
N VAL A 112 -10.30 31.54 12.63
CA VAL A 112 -9.03 31.96 12.02
C VAL A 112 -7.97 32.27 13.07
N GLU A 113 -8.33 32.96 14.16
CA GLU A 113 -7.41 33.26 15.27
C GLU A 113 -6.81 31.96 15.86
N ARG A 114 -7.62 30.91 16.06
CA ARG A 114 -7.12 29.60 16.55
C ARG A 114 -6.10 28.95 15.60
N ILE A 115 -6.32 29.08 14.30
CA ILE A 115 -5.43 28.49 13.28
C ILE A 115 -4.15 29.32 13.17
N GLU A 116 -4.26 30.65 13.19
CA GLU A 116 -3.12 31.57 13.23
C GLU A 116 -2.26 31.28 14.47
N ASP A 117 -2.85 31.14 15.65
CA ASP A 117 -2.14 30.80 16.88
C ASP A 117 -1.41 29.45 16.78
N ALA A 118 -2.07 28.42 16.25
CA ALA A 118 -1.49 27.10 16.07
C ALA A 118 -0.32 27.08 15.07
N VAL A 119 -0.41 27.88 14.00
CA VAL A 119 0.64 28.04 12.98
C VAL A 119 1.80 28.88 13.52
N ASN A 120 1.52 29.98 14.22
CA ASN A 120 2.54 30.84 14.81
C ASN A 120 3.35 30.09 15.87
N LYS A 121 2.69 29.32 16.74
CA LYS A 121 3.35 28.44 17.70
C LYS A 121 4.26 27.42 17.01
N PHE A 122 3.76 26.78 15.95
CA PHE A 122 4.55 25.82 15.18
C PHE A 122 5.77 26.46 14.49
N SER A 123 5.60 27.65 13.91
CA SER A 123 6.69 28.40 13.30
C SER A 123 7.77 28.75 14.33
N HIS A 124 7.36 29.22 15.51
CA HIS A 124 8.27 29.50 16.62
C HIS A 124 9.04 28.24 17.06
N ASP A 125 8.35 27.10 17.20
CA ASP A 125 8.97 25.82 17.56
C ASP A 125 9.98 25.35 16.51
N LEU A 126 9.67 25.51 15.22
CA LEU A 126 10.58 25.19 14.13
C LEU A 126 11.80 26.11 14.08
N LEU A 127 11.63 27.41 14.33
CA LEU A 127 12.73 28.37 14.40
C LEU A 127 13.67 28.04 15.58
N SER A 128 13.10 27.67 16.73
CA SER A 128 13.88 27.20 17.89
C SER A 128 14.67 25.93 17.56
N LEU A 129 14.09 24.98 16.82
CA LEU A 129 14.80 23.80 16.36
C LEU A 129 15.88 24.14 15.33
N HIS A 130 15.59 25.04 14.39
CA HIS A 130 16.56 25.49 13.39
C HIS A 130 17.82 26.03 14.04
N SER A 131 17.71 26.91 15.05
CA SER A 131 18.89 27.45 15.74
C SER A 131 19.73 26.35 16.40
N THR A 132 19.08 25.32 16.97
CA THR A 132 19.81 24.19 17.59
C THR A 132 20.52 23.31 16.56
N VAL A 133 19.89 23.09 15.39
CA VAL A 133 20.47 22.30 14.30
C VAL A 133 21.58 23.08 13.59
N GLU A 134 21.43 24.40 13.46
CA GLU A 134 22.45 25.30 12.92
C GLU A 134 23.68 25.35 13.84
N GLU A 135 23.49 25.46 15.15
CA GLU A 135 24.58 25.34 16.12
C GLU A 135 25.28 23.98 16.00
N LEU A 136 24.50 22.89 15.87
CA LEU A 136 25.04 21.55 15.66
C LEU A 136 25.85 21.45 14.36
N HIS A 137 25.36 22.05 13.27
CA HIS A 137 26.05 22.09 11.99
C HIS A 137 27.38 22.86 12.09
N LEU A 138 27.40 23.99 12.79
CA LEU A 138 28.62 24.77 13.02
C LEU A 138 29.63 24.05 13.94
N LEU A 139 29.15 23.36 14.98
CA LEU A 139 30.00 22.53 15.85
C LEU A 139 30.58 21.34 15.10
N ALA A 140 29.76 20.69 14.28
CA ALA A 140 30.19 19.66 13.35
C ALA A 140 31.15 20.20 12.29
N ALA A 141 31.08 21.46 11.87
CA ALA A 141 32.05 22.02 10.93
C ALA A 141 33.40 22.34 11.60
N ARG A 142 33.40 22.73 12.89
CA ARG A 142 34.61 23.14 13.63
C ARG A 142 35.46 21.96 14.12
N ALA A 143 34.84 20.82 14.39
CA ALA A 143 35.48 19.64 14.96
C ALA A 143 36.53 18.94 14.07
N PHE A 144 36.48 19.11 12.75
CA PHE A 144 37.17 18.23 11.79
C PHE A 144 38.30 18.87 10.99
N LYS A 145 38.93 19.94 11.51
CA LYS A 145 40.04 20.67 10.83
C LYS A 145 41.44 20.02 10.90
N THR A 146 41.58 18.72 11.19
CA THR A 146 42.91 18.09 11.35
C THR A 146 43.15 16.86 10.44
N ASP A 147 44.39 16.78 9.96
CA ASP A 147 44.84 16.26 8.65
C ASP A 147 45.09 14.74 8.52
N LYS A 148 44.31 13.86 9.16
CA LYS A 148 44.47 12.39 8.92
C LYS A 148 43.14 11.69 8.88
N MET A 149 42.99 10.61 8.12
CA MET A 149 41.69 10.09 7.65
C MET A 149 41.30 8.76 8.34
N GLU A 150 40.20 8.67 9.12
CA GLU A 150 39.49 7.37 9.35
C GLU A 150 38.09 7.32 8.77
N LYS A 151 37.75 6.07 8.50
CA LYS A 151 36.61 5.54 7.76
C LYS A 151 35.39 5.56 8.67
N THR A 152 34.30 6.14 8.19
CA THR A 152 32.96 6.23 8.78
C THR A 152 32.79 7.23 9.95
N PRO A 153 31.96 8.28 9.79
CA PRO A 153 31.65 9.19 10.89
C PRO A 153 30.82 8.46 11.95
N PRO A 154 31.07 8.70 13.25
CA PRO A 154 30.24 8.17 14.30
C PRO A 154 28.85 8.81 14.24
N HIS A 155 27.83 7.96 14.35
CA HIS A 155 26.46 8.29 14.78
C HIS A 155 25.39 8.65 13.73
N SER A 156 24.99 7.66 12.91
CA SER A 156 23.80 7.73 12.06
C SER A 156 22.46 7.49 12.80
N GLN A 157 22.44 6.93 14.01
CA GLN A 157 21.18 6.51 14.64
C GLN A 157 20.39 7.68 15.27
N LYS A 158 21.04 8.54 16.06
CA LYS A 158 20.38 9.72 16.66
C LYS A 158 19.95 10.72 15.60
N LEU A 159 20.76 10.94 14.56
CA LEU A 159 20.41 11.83 13.44
C LEU A 159 19.23 11.28 12.61
N ARG A 160 19.20 9.95 12.36
CA ARG A 160 18.04 9.30 11.73
C ARG A 160 16.77 9.41 12.58
N ALA A 161 16.89 9.23 13.90
CA ALA A 161 15.78 9.41 14.82
C ALA A 161 15.27 10.86 14.80
N LEU A 162 16.17 11.84 14.84
CA LEU A 162 15.86 13.27 14.78
C LEU A 162 15.06 13.62 13.51
N PHE A 163 15.51 13.16 12.34
CA PHE A 163 14.76 13.36 11.08
C PHE A 163 13.38 12.70 11.12
N GLY A 164 13.27 11.51 11.72
CA GLY A 164 12.00 10.83 11.93
C GLY A 164 11.04 11.62 12.82
N GLU A 165 11.55 12.28 13.86
CA GLU A 165 10.76 13.16 14.72
C GLU A 165 10.30 14.42 13.97
N PHE A 166 11.16 15.04 13.15
CA PHE A 166 10.75 16.16 12.29
C PHE A 166 9.64 15.76 11.33
N ALA A 167 9.78 14.66 10.60
CA ALA A 167 8.72 14.20 9.71
C ALA A 167 7.40 13.92 10.45
N SER A 168 7.48 13.39 11.68
CA SER A 168 6.32 13.12 12.52
C SER A 168 5.64 14.41 13.00
N LEU A 169 6.41 15.45 13.32
CA LEU A 169 5.89 16.77 13.71
C LEU A 169 5.05 17.42 12.60
N TYR A 170 5.54 17.39 11.35
CA TYR A 170 4.78 17.95 10.22
C TYR A 170 3.48 17.18 9.94
N ILE A 171 3.51 15.85 10.06
CA ILE A 171 2.32 15.02 9.89
C ILE A 171 1.28 15.32 10.97
N LEU A 172 1.71 15.38 12.24
CA LEU A 172 0.82 15.70 13.37
C LEU A 172 0.22 17.10 13.22
N LYS A 173 1.04 18.08 12.84
CA LYS A 173 0.57 19.46 12.62
C LYS A 173 -0.48 19.55 11.51
N GLY A 174 -0.27 18.87 10.38
CA GLY A 174 -1.26 18.81 9.30
C GLY A 174 -2.59 18.19 9.77
N SER A 175 -2.53 17.15 10.59
CA SER A 175 -3.73 16.54 11.20
C SER A 175 -4.42 17.46 12.20
N HIS A 176 -3.65 18.15 13.05
CA HIS A 176 -4.17 19.08 14.05
C HIS A 176 -4.92 20.24 13.38
N LEU A 177 -4.34 20.86 12.34
CA LEU A 177 -5.02 21.94 11.61
C LEU A 177 -6.32 21.47 10.92
N SER A 178 -6.35 20.22 10.41
CA SER A 178 -7.58 19.63 9.84
C SER A 178 -8.66 19.46 10.93
N LEU A 179 -8.28 19.02 12.14
CA LEU A 179 -9.22 18.91 13.27
C LEU A 179 -9.74 20.27 13.73
N LEU A 180 -8.91 21.33 13.72
CA LEU A 180 -9.36 22.69 14.04
C LEU A 180 -10.38 23.22 13.02
N ASN A 181 -10.17 22.96 11.74
CA ASN A 181 -11.13 23.31 10.69
C ASN A 181 -12.42 22.49 10.73
N ARG A 182 -12.37 21.25 11.22
CA ARG A 182 -13.58 20.45 11.47
C ARG A 182 -14.43 21.01 12.61
N LEU A 183 -13.78 21.57 13.62
CA LEU A 183 -14.46 22.19 14.76
C LEU A 183 -15.17 23.50 14.40
N SER A 184 -14.72 24.20 13.35
CA SER A 184 -15.31 25.46 12.90
C SER A 184 -16.55 25.28 12.00
N LEU A 185 -16.87 24.05 11.59
CA LEU A 185 -18.07 23.76 10.80
C LEU A 185 -19.29 23.57 11.71
N PRO A 186 -20.48 24.11 11.34
CA PRO A 186 -21.71 23.87 12.08
C PRO A 186 -22.06 22.39 12.00
N ALA A 187 -22.07 21.71 13.16
CA ALA A 187 -22.41 20.31 13.24
C ALA A 187 -23.87 20.07 12.82
N THR A 188 -24.07 19.37 11.70
CA THR A 188 -25.39 19.03 11.18
C THR A 188 -25.79 17.63 11.61
N GLY A 189 -26.62 17.50 12.67
CA GLY A 189 -27.17 16.20 13.09
C GLY A 189 -27.66 16.15 14.53
N LYS A 190 -28.39 15.09 14.89
CA LYS A 190 -28.89 14.85 16.26
C LYS A 190 -27.77 14.56 17.28
N ASP A 191 -26.58 14.18 16.83
CA ASP A 191 -25.41 13.80 17.66
C ASP A 191 -24.26 14.84 17.65
N ALA A 192 -24.56 16.07 17.21
CA ALA A 192 -23.59 17.17 17.06
C ALA A 192 -22.68 17.40 18.30
N SER A 193 -23.24 17.29 19.51
CA SER A 193 -22.50 17.50 20.76
C SER A 193 -21.43 16.42 20.99
N GLY A 194 -21.71 15.16 20.65
CA GLY A 194 -20.78 14.05 20.84
C GLY A 194 -19.63 14.08 19.83
N GLU A 195 -19.89 14.54 18.61
CA GLU A 195 -18.85 14.73 17.60
C GLU A 195 -17.88 15.86 17.96
N ILE A 196 -18.40 16.99 18.46
CA ILE A 196 -17.58 18.11 18.94
C ILE A 196 -16.67 17.70 20.09
N GLU A 197 -17.19 16.92 21.06
CA GLU A 197 -16.40 16.41 22.18
C GLU A 197 -15.31 15.45 21.70
N ARG A 198 -15.62 14.56 20.76
CA ARG A 198 -14.66 13.63 20.17
C ARG A 198 -13.53 14.35 19.43
N ILE A 199 -13.86 15.36 18.62
CA ILE A 199 -12.89 16.17 17.88
C ILE A 199 -12.03 16.97 18.87
N SER A 200 -12.64 17.56 19.90
CA SER A 200 -11.91 18.31 20.95
C SER A 200 -10.90 17.42 21.67
N ARG A 201 -11.27 16.17 22.00
CA ARG A 201 -10.34 15.20 22.59
C ARG A 201 -9.18 14.88 21.64
N GLN A 202 -9.47 14.63 20.37
CA GLN A 202 -8.44 14.36 19.36
C GLN A 202 -7.46 15.53 19.20
N ILE A 203 -7.94 16.78 19.27
CA ILE A 203 -7.08 17.97 19.26
C ILE A 203 -6.10 17.92 20.43
N THR A 204 -6.58 17.71 21.66
CA THR A 204 -5.70 17.64 22.85
C THR A 204 -4.68 16.48 22.78
N GLU A 205 -5.07 15.33 22.23
CA GLU A 205 -4.18 14.20 22.00
C GLU A 205 -3.11 14.54 20.95
N THR A 206 -3.48 15.21 19.87
CA THR A 206 -2.53 15.64 18.84
C THR A 206 -1.56 16.71 19.35
N GLU A 207 -2.03 17.70 20.12
CA GLU A 207 -1.19 18.74 20.73
C GLU A 207 -0.18 18.20 21.74
N SER A 208 -0.62 17.28 22.60
CA SER A 208 0.28 16.60 23.54
C SER A 208 1.29 15.70 22.80
N GLY A 209 0.86 15.07 21.73
CA GLY A 209 1.72 14.34 20.80
C GLY A 209 2.79 15.22 20.15
N GLU A 210 2.41 16.40 19.62
CA GLU A 210 3.33 17.38 19.04
C GLU A 210 4.38 17.83 20.06
N SER A 211 3.94 18.22 21.26
CA SER A 211 4.83 18.69 22.33
C SER A 211 5.86 17.62 22.72
N ARG A 212 5.41 16.38 22.91
CA ARG A 212 6.29 15.25 23.21
C ARG A 212 7.34 15.00 22.13
N ARG A 213 6.96 15.14 20.86
CA ARG A 213 7.85 14.92 19.71
C ARG A 213 8.87 16.04 19.58
N LEU A 214 8.46 17.27 19.86
CA LEU A 214 9.34 18.43 19.94
C LEU A 214 10.39 18.26 21.04
N ASP A 215 9.98 17.82 22.23
CA ASP A 215 10.91 17.56 23.34
C ASP A 215 11.90 16.44 23.02
N LEU A 216 11.42 15.36 22.38
CA LEU A 216 12.29 14.29 21.90
C LEU A 216 13.30 14.79 20.86
N ALA A 217 12.87 15.63 19.91
CA ALA A 217 13.76 16.22 18.92
C ALA A 217 14.83 17.12 19.57
N LYS A 218 14.44 17.96 20.54
CA LYS A 218 15.38 18.78 21.32
C LYS A 218 16.38 17.92 22.10
N ASN A 219 15.91 16.90 22.82
CA ASN A 219 16.77 15.98 23.57
C ASN A 219 17.73 15.20 22.68
N LEU A 220 17.27 14.76 21.50
CA LEU A 220 18.12 14.11 20.51
C LEU A 220 19.16 15.08 19.96
N SER A 221 18.78 16.34 19.69
CA SER A 221 19.71 17.37 19.23
C SER A 221 20.81 17.64 20.27
N GLU A 222 20.45 17.85 21.53
CA GLU A 222 21.40 18.02 22.64
C GLU A 222 22.27 16.77 22.85
N GLY A 223 21.69 15.58 22.69
CA GLY A 223 22.41 14.32 22.76
C GLY A 223 23.37 14.09 21.58
N ILE A 224 23.16 14.72 20.42
CA ILE A 224 24.13 14.72 19.31
C ILE A 224 25.19 15.78 19.58
N LYS A 225 24.82 16.95 20.10
CA LYS A 225 25.74 18.01 20.50
C LYS A 225 26.76 17.51 21.53
N SER A 226 26.31 16.79 22.56
CA SER A 226 27.19 16.19 23.56
C SER A 226 28.16 15.18 22.94
N ASP A 227 27.68 14.34 22.02
CA ASP A 227 28.51 13.34 21.33
C ASP A 227 29.61 14.02 20.51
N ILE A 228 29.27 15.09 19.79
CA ILE A 228 30.23 15.88 18.99
C ILE A 228 31.27 16.53 19.90
N ILE A 229 30.86 17.13 21.03
CA ILE A 229 31.78 17.76 21.99
C ILE A 229 32.74 16.73 22.62
N VAL A 230 32.23 15.55 22.99
CA VAL A 230 33.06 14.45 23.53
C VAL A 230 34.04 13.96 22.48
N LEU A 231 33.62 13.86 21.22
CA LEU A 231 34.48 13.47 20.11
C LEU A 231 35.61 14.50 19.89
N THR A 232 35.31 15.80 19.95
CA THR A 232 36.34 16.85 19.83
C THR A 232 37.35 16.90 20.97
N ASN A 233 36.93 16.54 22.19
CA ASN A 233 37.81 16.62 23.36
C ASN A 233 38.64 15.35 23.56
N THR A 234 38.17 14.18 23.11
CA THR A 234 38.94 12.93 23.18
C THR A 234 40.02 12.81 22.10
N THR A 235 39.93 13.56 21.00
CA THR A 235 40.97 13.63 19.96
C THR A 235 42.22 14.42 20.34
N ALA A 236 42.25 15.11 21.49
CA ALA A 236 43.43 15.85 21.94
C ALA A 236 44.57 14.96 22.46
N THR A 237 44.31 13.68 22.79
CA THR A 237 45.31 12.79 23.41
C THR A 237 45.63 11.51 22.63
N ALA A 238 44.95 11.22 21.53
CA ALA A 238 45.28 10.09 20.67
C ALA A 238 45.42 10.57 19.22
N GLY A 239 46.66 10.59 18.73
CA GLY A 239 46.96 10.97 17.36
C GLY A 239 46.26 10.05 16.37
N GLY A 240 45.37 10.64 15.57
CA GLY A 240 44.80 10.00 14.40
C GLY A 240 43.32 10.34 14.23
N LEU A 241 43.01 10.85 13.03
CA LEU A 241 41.78 10.57 12.28
C LEU A 241 40.68 11.65 12.32
N GLY A 242 40.96 12.77 11.65
CA GLY A 242 39.98 13.61 10.97
C GLY A 242 39.11 12.91 9.92
N ALA A 243 37.94 13.50 9.75
CA ALA A 243 36.92 13.15 8.79
C ALA A 243 36.27 14.47 8.36
N GLU A 244 36.73 15.05 7.25
CA GLU A 244 36.16 16.30 6.76
C GLU A 244 34.65 16.17 6.47
N ALA A 245 33.98 17.33 6.61
CA ALA A 245 32.54 17.54 6.58
C ALA A 245 31.83 16.72 5.50
N VAL A 246 30.99 15.79 5.96
CA VAL A 246 30.03 15.10 5.11
C VAL A 246 29.02 16.12 4.57
N GLY A 247 29.06 16.36 3.25
CA GLY A 247 28.14 17.26 2.57
C GLY A 247 26.66 16.88 2.77
N ALA A 248 25.77 17.85 2.60
CA ALA A 248 24.32 17.63 2.69
C ALA A 248 23.86 16.55 1.69
N GLU A 249 24.53 16.47 0.55
CA GLU A 249 24.35 15.48 -0.51
C GLU A 249 24.54 14.04 0.00
N PHE A 250 25.61 13.80 0.77
CA PHE A 250 25.86 12.49 1.36
C PHE A 250 24.84 12.17 2.46
N LEU A 251 24.43 13.14 3.28
CA LEU A 251 23.39 12.90 4.29
C LEU A 251 22.06 12.51 3.64
N VAL A 252 21.69 13.18 2.56
CA VAL A 252 20.50 12.84 1.77
C VAL A 252 20.66 11.46 1.14
N LEU A 253 21.82 11.13 0.57
CA LEU A 253 22.12 9.79 0.04
C LEU A 253 21.98 8.71 1.12
N ALA A 254 22.56 8.97 2.29
CA ALA A 254 22.50 8.09 3.44
C ALA A 254 21.05 7.88 3.89
N LEU A 255 20.26 8.95 4.00
CA LEU A 255 18.85 8.85 4.35
C LEU A 255 18.06 8.05 3.31
N MET A 256 18.25 8.33 2.02
CA MET A 256 17.59 7.60 0.93
C MET A 256 17.90 6.10 1.00
N LEU A 257 19.17 5.73 1.12
CA LEU A 257 19.61 4.34 1.14
C LEU A 257 19.21 3.61 2.43
N ASN A 258 19.24 4.29 3.58
CA ASN A 258 18.80 3.71 4.85
C ASN A 258 17.28 3.51 4.91
N LEU A 259 16.50 4.41 4.30
CA LEU A 259 15.05 4.25 4.20
C LEU A 259 14.67 3.06 3.32
N GLN A 260 15.43 2.81 2.26
CA GLN A 260 15.24 1.66 1.38
C GLN A 260 15.57 0.34 2.08
N SER A 261 16.63 0.32 2.90
CA SER A 261 17.05 -0.89 3.64
C SER A 261 16.32 -1.08 4.97
N ARG A 262 15.19 -0.41 5.21
CA ARG A 262 14.49 -0.49 6.49
C ARG A 262 13.80 -1.86 6.62
N PRO A 263 14.15 -2.70 7.60
CA PRO A 263 13.43 -3.95 7.84
C PRO A 263 11.99 -3.64 8.28
N LEU A 264 11.02 -4.36 7.72
CA LEU A 264 9.64 -4.27 8.17
C LEU A 264 9.54 -4.95 9.55
N LYS A 265 9.28 -4.15 10.59
CA LYS A 265 8.92 -4.69 11.91
C LYS A 265 7.51 -5.27 11.81
N ILE A 266 7.40 -6.56 11.51
CA ILE A 266 6.14 -7.27 11.60
C ILE A 266 5.94 -7.65 13.07
N PRO A 267 4.94 -7.10 13.78
CA PRO A 267 4.65 -7.56 15.12
C PRO A 267 4.22 -9.03 15.05
N LYS A 268 5.06 -9.94 15.55
CA LYS A 268 4.64 -11.33 15.75
C LYS A 268 3.51 -11.31 16.78
N ASN A 269 2.36 -11.90 16.45
CA ASN A 269 1.35 -12.24 17.44
C ASN A 269 1.99 -13.18 18.46
N VAL A 270 2.38 -12.63 19.61
CA VAL A 270 3.01 -13.35 20.72
C VAL A 270 1.99 -14.36 21.26
N LYS A 271 2.06 -15.61 20.78
CA LYS A 271 1.58 -16.75 21.55
C LYS A 271 2.58 -16.94 22.70
N LYS A 272 2.04 -16.88 23.92
CA LYS A 272 2.71 -16.95 25.22
C LYS A 272 3.95 -17.84 25.25
N GLY A 273 5.06 -17.29 25.73
CA GLY A 273 6.14 -18.04 26.37
C GLY A 273 7.52 -17.89 25.74
N LYS A 274 8.42 -17.21 26.47
CA LYS A 274 9.87 -17.05 26.27
C LYS A 274 10.31 -16.20 25.07
N VAL A 275 10.48 -14.91 25.37
CA VAL A 275 11.34 -13.99 24.61
C VAL A 275 12.79 -14.37 24.87
N THR A 276 13.44 -14.98 23.88
CA THR A 276 14.90 -15.12 23.82
C THR A 276 15.44 -14.21 22.71
N ARG A 277 16.08 -13.12 23.15
CA ARG A 277 17.09 -12.25 22.51
C ARG A 277 17.27 -12.32 20.97
N SER A 278 16.43 -11.58 20.24
CA SER A 278 16.74 -10.55 19.22
C SER A 278 15.41 -10.23 18.52
N ASP A 279 14.60 -9.48 19.25
CA ASP A 279 13.14 -9.47 19.12
C ASP A 279 12.69 -8.35 18.16
N GLY A 280 12.17 -8.72 16.98
CA GLY A 280 11.18 -7.89 16.25
C GLY A 280 11.55 -7.28 14.90
N GLU A 281 12.68 -7.62 14.28
CA GLU A 281 13.01 -7.21 12.90
C GLU A 281 13.19 -8.46 12.04
N MET A 282 12.14 -8.88 11.31
CA MET A 282 12.27 -9.94 10.32
C MET A 282 12.50 -9.28 8.97
N GLU A 283 13.53 -9.74 8.26
CA GLU A 283 13.79 -9.26 6.91
C GLU A 283 12.60 -9.61 6.00
N VAL A 284 12.23 -8.70 5.11
CA VAL A 284 11.05 -8.86 4.24
C VAL A 284 11.15 -10.17 3.45
N VAL A 285 12.34 -10.45 2.91
CA VAL A 285 12.64 -11.66 2.14
C VAL A 285 12.42 -12.92 2.99
N GLU A 286 12.94 -12.96 4.22
CA GLU A 286 12.77 -14.10 5.13
C GLU A 286 11.30 -14.38 5.44
N THR A 287 10.49 -13.33 5.54
CA THR A 287 9.04 -13.45 5.75
C THR A 287 8.36 -14.15 4.58
N TYR A 288 8.62 -13.69 3.37
CA TYR A 288 8.05 -14.30 2.17
C TYR A 288 8.58 -15.71 1.94
N GLN A 289 9.85 -15.97 2.22
CA GLN A 289 10.43 -17.32 2.16
C GLN A 289 9.68 -18.29 3.10
N ASN A 290 9.46 -17.89 4.35
CA ASN A 290 8.73 -18.70 5.32
C ASN A 290 7.26 -18.92 4.89
N TYR A 291 6.63 -17.91 4.32
CA TYR A 291 5.25 -18.01 3.84
C TYR A 291 5.13 -18.95 2.63
N VAL A 292 6.03 -18.82 1.64
CA VAL A 292 6.08 -19.73 0.47
C VAL A 292 6.41 -21.15 0.90
N ALA A 293 7.30 -21.36 1.88
CA ALA A 293 7.58 -22.69 2.43
C ALA A 293 6.33 -23.31 3.06
N LYS A 294 5.53 -22.52 3.80
CA LYS A 294 4.25 -22.97 4.36
C LYS A 294 3.25 -23.33 3.27
N LEU A 295 3.12 -22.49 2.24
CA LEU A 295 2.29 -22.78 1.07
C LEU A 295 2.71 -24.06 0.36
N HIS A 296 4.02 -24.29 0.21
CA HIS A 296 4.57 -25.50 -0.40
C HIS A 296 4.20 -26.76 0.39
N ILE A 297 4.31 -26.72 1.72
CA ILE A 297 3.87 -27.83 2.59
C ILE A 297 2.37 -28.07 2.45
N GLN A 298 1.57 -27.01 2.37
CA GLN A 298 0.12 -27.11 2.23
C GLN A 298 -0.29 -27.67 0.87
N ALA A 299 0.37 -27.25 -0.21
CA ALA A 299 0.20 -27.76 -1.56
C ALA A 299 0.42 -29.27 -1.63
N ASN A 300 1.53 -29.75 -1.06
CA ASN A 300 1.87 -31.17 -1.11
C ASN A 300 0.96 -32.03 -0.22
N ARG A 301 0.43 -31.48 0.88
CA ARG A 301 -0.45 -32.24 1.79
C ARG A 301 -1.91 -32.26 1.34
N ARG A 302 -2.43 -31.14 0.85
CA ARG A 302 -3.84 -30.95 0.51
C ARG A 302 -3.96 -29.97 -0.68
N PRO A 303 -3.82 -30.45 -1.92
CA PRO A 303 -4.06 -29.64 -3.10
C PRO A 303 -5.53 -29.22 -3.15
N GLN A 304 -5.79 -27.91 -3.13
CA GLN A 304 -7.12 -27.33 -3.16
C GLN A 304 -7.17 -26.13 -4.10
N LYS A 305 -8.31 -25.92 -4.76
CA LYS A 305 -8.50 -24.75 -5.65
C LYS A 305 -8.28 -23.41 -4.96
N ARG A 306 -8.62 -23.30 -3.67
CA ARG A 306 -8.40 -22.08 -2.88
C ARG A 306 -6.93 -21.71 -2.76
N LEU A 307 -6.03 -22.70 -2.75
CA LEU A 307 -4.59 -22.47 -2.63
C LEU A 307 -4.02 -21.68 -3.83
N PHE A 308 -4.65 -21.75 -5.01
CA PHE A 308 -4.26 -20.91 -6.15
C PHE A 308 -4.43 -19.42 -5.88
N LEU A 309 -5.48 -19.03 -5.14
CA LEU A 309 -5.72 -17.63 -4.79
C LEU A 309 -4.60 -17.14 -3.86
N ASP A 310 -4.24 -17.95 -2.87
CA ASP A 310 -3.17 -17.61 -1.92
C ASP A 310 -1.80 -17.53 -2.63
N ILE A 311 -1.52 -18.46 -3.56
CA ILE A 311 -0.29 -18.45 -4.38
C ILE A 311 -0.24 -17.22 -5.30
N ASN A 312 -1.36 -16.87 -5.96
CA ASN A 312 -1.43 -15.68 -6.81
C ASN A 312 -1.26 -14.40 -6.00
N ALA A 313 -1.88 -14.29 -4.82
CA ALA A 313 -1.75 -13.12 -3.96
C ALA A 313 -0.29 -12.86 -3.57
N VAL A 314 0.46 -13.90 -3.20
CA VAL A 314 1.89 -13.78 -2.92
C VAL A 314 2.68 -13.37 -4.14
N GLN A 315 2.35 -13.93 -5.30
CA GLN A 315 3.03 -13.57 -6.55
C GLN A 315 2.81 -12.09 -6.89
N GLU A 316 1.58 -11.59 -6.74
CA GLU A 316 1.25 -10.17 -6.94
C GLU A 316 1.99 -9.27 -5.93
N GLU A 317 2.06 -9.68 -4.66
CA GLU A 317 2.82 -8.95 -3.65
C GLU A 317 4.33 -8.90 -3.97
N ILE A 318 4.93 -10.02 -4.38
CA ILE A 318 6.34 -10.07 -4.79
C ILE A 318 6.57 -9.19 -6.03
N ASP A 319 5.67 -9.22 -7.01
CA ASP A 319 5.75 -8.37 -8.20
C ASP A 319 5.66 -6.88 -7.84
N ALA A 320 4.78 -6.52 -6.90
CA ALA A 320 4.70 -5.15 -6.39
C ALA A 320 5.99 -4.73 -5.67
N LEU A 321 6.63 -5.62 -4.91
CA LEU A 321 7.91 -5.35 -4.25
C LEU A 321 9.05 -5.13 -5.25
N LEU A 322 9.11 -5.94 -6.32
CA LEU A 322 10.09 -5.78 -7.39
C LEU A 322 9.90 -4.45 -8.13
N VAL A 323 8.66 -4.07 -8.44
CA VAL A 323 8.35 -2.77 -9.07
C VAL A 323 8.74 -1.60 -8.16
N MET A 324 8.33 -1.64 -6.89
CA MET A 324 8.74 -0.64 -5.90
C MET A 324 10.27 -0.56 -5.79
N GLY A 325 10.93 -1.72 -5.87
CA GLY A 325 12.37 -1.82 -5.83
C GLY A 325 13.04 -1.08 -7.00
N ASN A 326 12.55 -1.31 -8.21
CA ASN A 326 13.04 -0.61 -9.40
C ASN A 326 12.85 0.91 -9.29
N CYS A 327 11.67 1.38 -8.84
CA CYS A 327 11.42 2.81 -8.64
C CYS A 327 12.42 3.44 -7.66
N GLN A 328 12.69 2.77 -6.55
CA GLN A 328 13.67 3.22 -5.56
C GLN A 328 15.10 3.29 -6.13
N TRP A 329 15.48 2.32 -6.96
CA TRP A 329 16.77 2.34 -7.66
C TRP A 329 16.87 3.53 -8.62
N VAL A 330 15.84 3.78 -9.43
CA VAL A 330 15.80 4.92 -10.36
C VAL A 330 15.98 6.24 -9.62
N VAL A 331 15.35 6.42 -8.46
CA VAL A 331 15.51 7.64 -7.64
C VAL A 331 16.96 7.83 -7.19
N VAL A 332 17.59 6.78 -6.66
CA VAL A 332 18.99 6.85 -6.21
C VAL A 332 19.92 7.09 -7.39
N ASN A 333 19.71 6.42 -8.52
CA ASN A 333 20.52 6.59 -9.71
C ASN A 333 20.42 8.02 -10.27
N ASN A 334 19.20 8.59 -10.31
CA ASN A 334 19.00 9.97 -10.71
C ASN A 334 19.67 10.95 -9.74
N PHE A 335 19.57 10.68 -8.43
CA PHE A 335 20.24 11.49 -7.41
C PHE A 335 21.76 11.45 -7.53
N MET A 336 22.32 10.25 -7.71
CA MET A 336 23.75 10.06 -7.96
C MET A 336 24.18 10.88 -9.18
N ARG A 337 23.46 10.76 -10.32
CA ARG A 337 23.70 11.55 -11.55
C ARG A 337 23.67 13.06 -11.32
N LEU A 338 22.79 13.54 -10.45
CA LEU A 338 22.65 14.95 -10.13
C LEU A 338 23.90 15.48 -9.40
N ILE A 339 24.46 14.63 -8.55
CA ILE A 339 25.58 14.92 -7.67
C ILE A 339 26.94 14.63 -8.33
N TRP A 340 26.97 14.04 -9.53
CA TRP A 340 28.20 13.76 -10.27
C TRP A 340 29.06 15.03 -10.47
N PRO A 341 30.40 14.98 -10.28
CA PRO A 341 31.25 16.18 -10.38
C PRO A 341 31.16 16.90 -11.73
N TRP A 342 30.90 16.15 -12.80
CA TRP A 342 30.77 16.66 -14.17
C TRP A 342 29.38 17.23 -14.49
N SER A 343 28.40 17.13 -13.59
CA SER A 343 27.10 17.78 -13.76
C SER A 343 27.17 19.29 -13.49
N PHE A 344 28.18 19.73 -12.75
CA PHE A 344 28.43 21.14 -12.42
C PHE A 344 29.20 21.82 -13.56
N HIS A 345 28.87 23.08 -13.82
CA HIS A 345 29.53 23.87 -14.87
C HIS A 345 31.04 24.06 -14.62
N VAL A 346 31.45 24.09 -13.34
CA VAL A 346 32.85 24.14 -12.92
C VAL A 346 33.05 23.05 -11.86
N PRO A 347 33.85 21.99 -12.13
CA PRO A 347 34.09 20.93 -11.16
C PRO A 347 35.03 21.45 -10.05
N GLU A 348 34.50 21.57 -8.84
CA GLU A 348 35.29 21.92 -7.66
C GLU A 348 36.10 20.69 -7.18
N PRO A 349 37.42 20.81 -6.88
CA PRO A 349 38.24 19.68 -6.42
C PRO A 349 37.68 19.00 -5.17
N THR A 350 37.12 19.78 -4.23
CA THR A 350 36.47 19.30 -3.01
C THR A 350 35.25 18.43 -3.31
N ARG A 351 34.47 18.80 -4.33
CA ARG A 351 33.28 18.04 -4.77
C ARG A 351 33.65 16.69 -5.39
N MET A 352 34.80 16.61 -6.05
CA MET A 352 35.32 15.34 -6.59
C MET A 352 35.64 14.35 -5.47
N ASP A 353 36.29 14.79 -4.38
CA ASP A 353 36.64 13.92 -3.27
C ASP A 353 35.41 13.44 -2.48
N LEU A 354 34.46 14.35 -2.20
CA LEU A 354 33.17 14.01 -1.59
C LEU A 354 32.39 12.97 -2.41
N HIS A 355 32.39 13.11 -3.74
CA HIS A 355 31.72 12.16 -4.62
C HIS A 355 32.29 10.74 -4.52
N LEU A 356 33.60 10.58 -4.31
CA LEU A 356 34.22 9.25 -4.19
C LEU A 356 33.66 8.47 -3.00
N ILE A 357 33.38 9.16 -1.89
CA ILE A 357 32.82 8.58 -0.67
C ILE A 357 31.35 8.22 -0.89
N GLU A 358 30.57 9.13 -1.48
CA GLU A 358 29.17 8.93 -1.85
C GLU A 358 28.98 7.74 -2.79
N ASP A 359 29.78 7.68 -3.85
CA ASP A 359 29.72 6.66 -4.88
C ASP A 359 30.11 5.28 -4.32
N ARG A 360 31.11 5.22 -3.42
CA ARG A 360 31.43 4.00 -2.68
C ARG A 360 30.29 3.55 -1.77
N TYR A 361 29.68 4.49 -1.04
CA TYR A 361 28.56 4.20 -0.14
C TYR A 361 27.33 3.71 -0.92
N ALA A 362 26.97 4.40 -2.01
CA ALA A 362 25.90 4.01 -2.92
C ALA A 362 26.13 2.61 -3.50
N ARG A 363 27.32 2.33 -4.05
CA ARG A 363 27.65 1.01 -4.60
C ARG A 363 27.52 -0.11 -3.58
N SER A 364 27.98 0.09 -2.35
CA SER A 364 27.83 -0.90 -1.27
C SER A 364 26.37 -1.25 -0.99
N HIS A 365 25.50 -0.23 -0.92
CA HIS A 365 24.06 -0.44 -0.74
C HIS A 365 23.38 -1.04 -1.98
N MET A 366 23.77 -0.62 -3.19
CA MET A 366 23.25 -1.18 -4.43
C MET A 366 23.58 -2.68 -4.57
N ASN A 367 24.78 -3.10 -4.15
CA ASN A 367 25.15 -4.52 -4.17
C ASN A 367 24.28 -5.34 -3.21
N LYS A 368 24.07 -4.85 -1.98
CA LYS A 368 23.16 -5.50 -1.01
C LYS A 368 21.71 -5.56 -1.51
N ARG A 369 21.29 -4.55 -2.27
CA ARG A 369 19.97 -4.55 -2.90
C ARG A 369 19.88 -5.57 -4.02
N ALA A 370 20.89 -5.66 -4.87
CA ALA A 370 20.91 -6.61 -5.98
C ALA A 370 20.78 -8.07 -5.49
N THR A 371 21.36 -8.39 -4.33
CA THR A 371 21.16 -9.71 -3.71
C THR A 371 19.72 -9.92 -3.26
N VAL A 372 19.09 -8.92 -2.65
CA VAL A 372 17.67 -8.97 -2.24
C VAL A 372 16.73 -9.10 -3.44
N ASP A 373 16.95 -8.31 -4.50
CA ASP A 373 16.15 -8.38 -5.73
C ASP A 373 16.31 -9.75 -6.41
N SER A 374 17.53 -10.31 -6.42
CA SER A 374 17.77 -11.69 -6.87
C SER A 374 16.99 -12.70 -6.04
N ASP A 375 17.01 -12.59 -4.71
CA ASP A 375 16.27 -13.51 -3.84
C ASP A 375 14.76 -13.44 -4.07
N LEU A 376 14.19 -12.25 -4.27
CA LEU A 376 12.77 -12.07 -4.62
C LEU A 376 12.43 -12.70 -5.97
N LEU A 377 13.31 -12.57 -6.98
CA LEU A 377 13.13 -13.23 -8.27
C LEU A 377 13.14 -14.75 -8.13
N THR A 378 14.08 -15.32 -7.37
CA THR A 378 14.08 -16.78 -7.13
C THR A 378 12.81 -17.25 -6.41
N LEU A 379 12.26 -16.41 -5.51
CA LEU A 379 11.03 -16.73 -4.80
C LEU A 379 9.80 -16.68 -5.72
N ARG A 380 9.77 -15.72 -6.65
CA ARG A 380 8.76 -15.64 -7.71
C ARG A 380 8.78 -16.88 -8.61
N GLU A 381 9.96 -17.32 -9.02
CA GLU A 381 10.13 -18.54 -9.82
C GLU A 381 9.64 -19.78 -9.08
N LYS A 382 10.03 -19.94 -7.80
CA LYS A 382 9.54 -21.03 -6.93
C LYS A 382 8.02 -21.02 -6.80
N THR A 383 7.41 -19.84 -6.67
CA THR A 383 5.96 -19.67 -6.56
C THR A 383 5.25 -20.03 -7.87
N THR A 384 5.84 -19.67 -9.01
CA THR A 384 5.34 -20.03 -10.34
C THR A 384 5.38 -21.53 -10.58
N ALA A 385 6.49 -22.19 -10.23
CA ALA A 385 6.61 -23.65 -10.30
C ALA A 385 5.62 -24.34 -9.35
N LEU A 386 5.44 -23.81 -8.14
CA LEU A 386 4.45 -24.33 -7.19
C LEU A 386 3.02 -24.23 -7.75
N LYS A 387 2.67 -23.11 -8.38
CA LYS A 387 1.37 -22.91 -9.01
C LYS A 387 1.08 -23.99 -10.06
N GLU A 388 2.04 -24.25 -10.95
CA GLU A 388 1.87 -25.26 -12.01
C GLU A 388 1.75 -26.67 -11.43
N ASN A 389 2.55 -27.01 -10.42
CA ASN A 389 2.47 -28.30 -9.74
C ASN A 389 1.09 -28.51 -9.07
N VAL A 390 0.55 -27.49 -8.40
CA VAL A 390 -0.77 -27.58 -7.78
C VAL A 390 -1.85 -27.71 -8.86
N LYS A 391 -1.72 -27.02 -9.99
CA LYS A 391 -2.64 -27.12 -11.14
C LYS A 391 -2.74 -28.55 -11.65
N GLN A 392 -1.59 -29.13 -11.99
CA GLN A 392 -1.52 -30.50 -12.47
C GLN A 392 -2.08 -31.49 -11.45
N THR A 393 -1.75 -31.32 -10.17
CA THR A 393 -2.24 -32.22 -9.11
C THR A 393 -3.76 -32.14 -8.94
N VAL A 394 -4.33 -30.93 -9.02
CA VAL A 394 -5.78 -30.73 -8.96
C VAL A 394 -6.47 -31.33 -10.18
N GLU A 395 -5.93 -31.15 -11.39
CA GLU A 395 -6.46 -31.74 -12.62
C GLU A 395 -6.46 -33.29 -12.55
N VAL A 396 -5.38 -33.90 -12.05
CA VAL A 396 -5.30 -35.36 -11.85
C VAL A 396 -6.33 -35.85 -10.81
N LEU A 397 -6.55 -35.08 -9.73
CA LEU A 397 -7.58 -35.41 -8.74
C LEU A 397 -9.00 -35.33 -9.32
N GLU A 398 -9.27 -34.34 -10.17
CA GLU A 398 -10.54 -34.23 -10.88
C GLU A 398 -10.76 -35.39 -11.86
N GLU A 399 -9.71 -35.83 -12.56
CA GLU A 399 -9.77 -37.02 -13.42
C GLU A 399 -10.12 -38.28 -12.62
N ASN A 400 -9.51 -38.47 -11.45
CA ASN A 400 -9.80 -39.59 -10.55
C ASN A 400 -11.25 -39.57 -10.06
N HIS A 401 -11.81 -38.39 -9.73
CA HIS A 401 -13.22 -38.25 -9.42
C HIS A 401 -14.10 -38.60 -10.63
N GLY A 402 -13.72 -38.20 -11.84
CA GLY A 402 -14.40 -38.59 -13.07
C GLY A 402 -14.44 -40.10 -13.29
N LYS A 403 -13.37 -40.83 -12.93
CA LYS A 403 -13.34 -42.30 -12.96
C LYS A 403 -14.25 -42.92 -11.91
N ALA A 404 -14.27 -42.39 -10.69
CA ALA A 404 -15.15 -42.88 -9.62
C ALA A 404 -16.63 -42.70 -9.97
N ILE A 405 -17.00 -41.55 -10.54
CA ILE A 405 -18.36 -41.29 -11.04
C ILE A 405 -18.73 -42.31 -12.12
N ARG A 406 -17.84 -42.57 -13.08
CA ARG A 406 -18.06 -43.60 -14.12
C ARG A 406 -18.33 -44.98 -13.52
N VAL A 407 -17.51 -45.43 -12.55
CA VAL A 407 -17.74 -46.71 -11.86
C VAL A 407 -19.10 -46.72 -11.14
N PHE A 408 -19.44 -45.66 -10.42
CA PHE A 408 -20.74 -45.54 -9.75
C PHE A 408 -21.90 -45.61 -10.75
N THR A 409 -21.82 -44.88 -11.87
CA THR A 409 -22.86 -44.92 -12.91
C THR A 409 -23.01 -46.31 -13.53
N ILE A 410 -21.93 -47.05 -13.75
CA ILE A 410 -22.01 -48.44 -14.24
C ILE A 410 -22.75 -49.31 -13.22
N VAL A 411 -22.37 -49.25 -11.95
CA VAL A 411 -23.03 -50.02 -10.87
C VAL A 411 -24.53 -49.67 -10.82
N THR A 412 -24.89 -48.39 -10.82
CA THR A 412 -26.30 -47.96 -10.80
C THR A 412 -27.08 -48.43 -12.03
N LEU A 413 -26.48 -48.42 -13.23
CA LEU A 413 -27.12 -48.84 -14.48
C LEU A 413 -27.51 -50.33 -14.48
N PHE A 414 -26.76 -51.18 -13.78
CA PHE A 414 -27.11 -52.58 -13.61
C PHE A 414 -28.12 -52.79 -12.48
N PHE A 415 -27.86 -52.24 -11.29
CA PHE A 415 -28.63 -52.58 -10.10
C PHE A 415 -30.01 -51.91 -10.06
N LEU A 416 -30.16 -50.67 -10.55
CA LEU A 416 -31.43 -49.94 -10.44
C LEU A 416 -32.58 -50.63 -11.20
N PRO A 417 -32.40 -51.07 -12.47
CA PRO A 417 -33.45 -51.80 -13.19
C PRO A 417 -33.74 -53.17 -12.56
N LEU A 418 -32.71 -53.89 -12.14
CA LEU A 418 -32.85 -55.20 -11.48
C LEU A 418 -33.60 -55.08 -10.14
N SER A 419 -33.26 -54.08 -9.33
CA SER A 419 -33.97 -53.77 -8.09
C SER A 419 -35.42 -53.37 -8.34
N PHE A 420 -35.69 -52.63 -9.42
CA PHE A 420 -37.07 -52.30 -9.80
C PHE A 420 -37.88 -53.54 -10.18
N VAL A 421 -37.35 -54.42 -11.04
CA VAL A 421 -38.05 -55.65 -11.45
C VAL A 421 -38.29 -56.59 -10.26
N SER A 422 -37.27 -56.75 -9.40
CA SER A 422 -37.40 -57.52 -8.16
C SER A 422 -38.45 -56.93 -7.22
N SER A 423 -38.45 -55.61 -7.02
CA SER A 423 -39.44 -54.94 -6.19
C SER A 423 -40.84 -55.00 -6.81
N PHE A 424 -40.96 -54.94 -8.14
CA PHE A 424 -42.23 -55.01 -8.84
C PHE A 424 -42.86 -56.40 -8.74
N MET A 425 -42.08 -57.45 -9.00
CA MET A 425 -42.51 -58.84 -8.87
C MET A 425 -42.67 -59.27 -7.39
N GLY A 426 -42.04 -58.56 -6.46
CA GLY A 426 -42.20 -58.76 -5.02
C GLY A 426 -43.41 -58.05 -4.41
N MET A 427 -44.19 -57.27 -5.17
CA MET A 427 -45.43 -56.66 -4.69
C MET A 427 -46.53 -57.72 -4.51
N ASN A 428 -47.25 -57.65 -3.38
CA ASN A 428 -48.35 -58.56 -3.02
C ASN A 428 -49.61 -58.28 -3.85
N THR A 429 -49.57 -58.61 -5.13
CA THR A 429 -50.73 -58.61 -6.04
C THR A 429 -51.20 -60.05 -6.23
N MET A 430 -52.48 -60.36 -5.97
CA MET A 430 -52.98 -61.75 -5.95
C MET A 430 -52.67 -62.56 -7.21
N ASP A 431 -52.59 -61.91 -8.38
CA ASP A 431 -52.33 -62.53 -9.69
C ASP A 431 -50.88 -63.02 -9.88
N ILE A 432 -49.90 -62.40 -9.19
CA ILE A 432 -48.49 -62.80 -9.25
C ILE A 432 -48.15 -63.89 -8.22
N ARG A 433 -48.92 -63.98 -7.14
CA ARG A 433 -48.66 -64.91 -6.02
C ARG A 433 -49.17 -66.34 -6.28
N ASP A 434 -50.27 -66.50 -6.99
CA ASP A 434 -50.86 -67.81 -7.36
C ASP A 434 -50.51 -68.21 -8.81
N MET A 435 -49.32 -67.81 -9.28
CA MET A 435 -48.83 -68.17 -10.60
C MET A 435 -48.24 -69.59 -10.57
N ASP A 436 -48.81 -70.53 -11.36
CA ASP A 436 -48.31 -71.91 -11.55
C ASP A 436 -46.91 -72.00 -12.21
N HIS A 437 -46.30 -70.86 -12.53
CA HIS A 437 -45.07 -70.79 -13.30
C HIS A 437 -43.84 -70.58 -12.41
N ASN A 438 -42.84 -71.40 -12.71
CA ASN A 438 -41.54 -71.48 -12.05
C ASN A 438 -40.74 -70.15 -12.14
N GLN A 439 -39.65 -70.04 -11.36
CA GLN A 439 -38.71 -68.90 -11.31
C GLN A 439 -38.21 -68.38 -12.67
N THR A 440 -38.47 -69.11 -13.75
CA THR A 440 -38.18 -68.77 -15.15
C THR A 440 -38.84 -67.47 -15.61
N ILE A 441 -40.05 -67.11 -15.16
CA ILE A 441 -40.70 -65.85 -15.59
C ILE A 441 -39.92 -64.63 -15.10
N TYR A 442 -39.41 -64.68 -13.86
CA TYR A 442 -38.60 -63.61 -13.29
C TYR A 442 -37.37 -63.32 -14.17
N TRP A 443 -36.60 -64.36 -14.51
CA TRP A 443 -35.41 -64.20 -15.36
C TRP A 443 -35.76 -63.79 -16.80
N THR A 444 -36.88 -64.27 -17.32
CA THR A 444 -37.38 -63.94 -18.67
C THR A 444 -37.77 -62.48 -18.79
N VAL A 445 -38.23 -61.83 -17.71
CA VAL A 445 -38.60 -60.41 -17.71
C VAL A 445 -37.43 -59.52 -17.25
N ALA A 446 -36.69 -59.95 -16.23
CA ALA A 446 -35.59 -59.16 -15.68
C ALA A 446 -34.45 -58.93 -16.68
N VAL A 447 -34.03 -59.98 -17.41
CA VAL A 447 -32.90 -59.87 -18.34
C VAL A 447 -33.19 -58.89 -19.49
N PRO A 448 -34.31 -58.99 -20.23
CA PRO A 448 -34.61 -58.05 -21.32
C PRO A 448 -34.83 -56.62 -20.84
N VAL A 449 -35.47 -56.43 -19.69
CA VAL A 449 -35.68 -55.09 -19.12
C VAL A 449 -34.33 -54.46 -18.79
N THR A 450 -33.41 -55.20 -18.16
CA THR A 450 -32.07 -54.68 -17.81
C THR A 450 -31.25 -54.35 -19.06
N VAL A 451 -31.27 -55.23 -20.08
CA VAL A 451 -30.60 -54.99 -21.37
C VAL A 451 -31.21 -53.77 -22.08
N GLY A 452 -32.53 -53.66 -22.09
CA GLY A 452 -33.25 -52.54 -22.69
C GLY A 452 -32.92 -51.20 -22.03
N THR A 453 -32.96 -51.14 -20.69
CA THR A 453 -32.61 -49.92 -19.94
C THR A 453 -31.15 -49.54 -20.13
N MET A 454 -30.25 -50.52 -20.20
CA MET A 454 -28.83 -50.25 -20.41
C MET A 454 -28.53 -49.79 -21.84
N ALA A 455 -29.18 -50.39 -22.85
CA ALA A 455 -29.08 -49.95 -24.23
C ALA A 455 -29.58 -48.50 -24.40
N LEU A 456 -30.73 -48.16 -23.79
CA LEU A 456 -31.27 -46.80 -23.78
C LEU A 456 -30.32 -45.81 -23.10
N ALA A 457 -29.74 -46.19 -21.95
CA ALA A 457 -28.78 -45.36 -21.25
C ALA A 457 -27.47 -45.18 -22.04
N LEU A 458 -26.98 -46.22 -22.72
CA LEU A 458 -25.80 -46.13 -23.58
C LEU A 458 -26.05 -45.26 -24.81
N ILE A 459 -27.22 -45.37 -25.44
CA ILE A 459 -27.63 -44.49 -26.54
C ILE A 459 -27.68 -43.05 -26.05
N TYR A 460 -28.26 -42.80 -24.88
CA TYR A 460 -28.29 -41.46 -24.27
C TYR A 460 -26.88 -40.95 -23.91
N ALA A 461 -25.99 -41.80 -23.39
CA ALA A 461 -24.64 -41.42 -23.02
C ALA A 461 -23.75 -41.11 -24.24
N TYR A 462 -23.87 -41.88 -25.32
CA TYR A 462 -23.07 -41.70 -26.55
C TYR A 462 -23.63 -40.63 -27.49
N ARG A 463 -24.96 -40.51 -27.61
CA ARG A 463 -25.63 -39.50 -28.46
C ARG A 463 -26.18 -38.29 -27.71
N GLY A 464 -25.93 -38.19 -26.41
CA GLY A 464 -26.45 -37.11 -25.57
C GLY A 464 -25.99 -35.72 -26.01
N GLN A 465 -24.77 -35.59 -26.56
CA GLN A 465 -24.29 -34.32 -27.11
C GLN A 465 -25.06 -33.91 -28.38
N GLU A 466 -25.27 -34.83 -29.33
CA GLU A 466 -26.06 -34.56 -30.55
C GLU A 466 -27.52 -34.21 -30.24
N ILE A 467 -28.11 -34.84 -29.22
CA ILE A 467 -29.49 -34.58 -28.79
C ILE A 467 -29.59 -33.24 -28.05
N SER A 468 -28.62 -32.92 -27.18
CA SER A 468 -28.53 -31.61 -26.52
C SER A 468 -28.43 -30.48 -27.53
N ASP A 469 -27.53 -30.62 -28.51
CA ASP A 469 -27.33 -29.62 -29.56
C ASP A 469 -28.59 -29.45 -30.44
N TRP A 470 -29.30 -30.56 -30.73
CA TRP A 470 -30.57 -30.52 -31.43
C TRP A 470 -31.68 -29.82 -30.61
N ILE A 471 -31.78 -30.07 -29.31
CA ILE A 471 -32.78 -29.43 -28.43
C ILE A 471 -32.50 -27.93 -28.29
N VAL A 472 -31.24 -27.53 -28.13
CA VAL A 472 -30.83 -26.12 -28.06
C VAL A 472 -31.09 -25.41 -29.39
N SER A 473 -30.90 -26.09 -30.53
CA SER A 473 -31.23 -25.54 -31.85
C SER A 473 -32.74 -25.33 -32.09
N ARG A 474 -33.60 -25.97 -31.29
CA ARG A 474 -35.07 -25.85 -31.37
C ARG A 474 -35.66 -24.85 -30.37
N THR A 475 -34.85 -24.34 -29.44
CA THR A 475 -35.26 -23.38 -28.40
C THR A 475 -34.73 -21.96 -28.62
N LYS A 476 -33.99 -21.73 -29.72
CA LYS A 476 -33.93 -20.45 -30.43
C LYS A 476 -34.96 -20.45 -31.54
#